data_AF-A0A356I6I5-F1
#
_entry.id   AF-A0A356I6I5-F1
#
_cell.length_a   1.000
_cell.length_b   1.000
_cell.length_c   1.000
_cell.angle_alpha   90.00
_cell.angle_beta   90.00
_cell.angle_gamma   90.00
#
_symmetry.space_group_name_H-M   'P 1'
#
loop_
_entity.id
_entity.type
_entity.pdbx_description
1 polymer ?
#
loop_
_entity_poly.entity_id
_entity_poly.type
_entity_poly.pdbx_seq_one_letter_code
_entity_poly.pdbx_strand_id
1 'polypeptide(L)'
;MIGFMSSGLDEPIGRSTYMFKNTRAAGANAYTKPSLMLDELKYILGEETFLKSMQEYYRRWKLKHVNEKRFIDVVEEVSGEDLDWFFRSWLHDTRKLDYGIKSWKKTQRPNGTWDVTLDIVRHGKRDMPQLIETNLKDGASHRIWWKNHKFRTSDTFTYNVPSEPKNATLDPDVQTMDIDFRNNFVQTKMPSETMFYRPGMRYRPRNKYVLQYHPTVYYHDADGYIPGLKLKRNYGINEELNFDLNVGAETGMPYWEISGWRRYLHSGMRKYDYRLYDFGGVRGFGISTSNKLNPTSPISLTVGLSVTDVADAKRTNLFDRGLVSVVSFKLNDSRLDDASIIIDFSPGGISDWSFTRLTFEDKFEKKTKLFGARNRDILGWIWSDTKGVPVQERFTVEGAGSATMLQKGYLRDASSFYGDLDLRNQYHLPGDANLRAFGNQNFVGVEGILADSFEAFVHKKIGPVTAEVALFIDSGILFGSKFEPNDQLFDNTTLMDYGFGLRLSTSIFGQPLYLRIDKPIDATIDGTSIEKMNDWVFSFQKAI
;
A
#
# COMPACT_ATOMS: atom_id res chain seq x y z
N MET A 1 7.13 13.71 6.17
CA MET A 1 7.72 14.70 5.24
C MET A 1 8.40 14.08 4.02
N ILE A 2 9.27 13.07 4.14
CA ILE A 2 9.97 12.43 2.99
C ILE A 2 9.03 12.11 1.81
N GLY A 3 7.87 11.49 2.08
CA GLY A 3 6.89 11.21 1.01
C GLY A 3 6.31 12.44 0.33
N PHE A 4 6.21 13.59 1.03
CA PHE A 4 5.84 14.87 0.42
C PHE A 4 6.96 15.41 -0.48
N MET A 5 8.21 15.39 -0.01
CA MET A 5 9.39 15.80 -0.79
C MET A 5 9.54 14.98 -2.09
N SER A 6 9.11 13.71 -2.08
CA SER A 6 9.12 12.85 -3.27
C SER A 6 7.82 12.87 -4.08
N SER A 7 6.76 13.55 -3.63
CA SER A 7 5.44 13.50 -4.28
C SER A 7 5.32 14.34 -5.56
N GLY A 8 6.27 15.24 -5.83
CA GLY A 8 6.17 16.26 -6.87
C GLY A 8 5.28 17.46 -6.50
N LEU A 9 4.69 17.45 -5.29
CA LEU A 9 4.06 18.61 -4.66
C LEU A 9 5.04 19.48 -3.87
N ASP A 10 6.28 19.02 -3.71
CA ASP A 10 7.31 19.80 -3.02
C ASP A 10 7.63 21.07 -3.80
N GLU A 11 7.81 22.17 -3.06
CA GLU A 11 8.11 23.49 -3.57
C GLU A 11 9.10 24.20 -2.61
N PRO A 12 9.81 25.23 -3.04
CA PRO A 12 10.71 25.97 -2.14
C PRO A 12 9.95 26.65 -0.99
N ILE A 13 10.54 26.68 0.20
CA ILE A 13 9.93 27.31 1.39
C ILE A 13 9.70 28.81 1.15
N GLY A 14 10.64 29.50 0.51
CA GLY A 14 10.59 30.95 0.30
C GLY A 14 9.55 31.41 -0.73
N ARG A 15 8.75 30.50 -1.27
CA ARG A 15 7.69 30.82 -2.22
C ARG A 15 6.50 31.48 -1.51
N SER A 16 5.99 32.57 -2.08
CA SER A 16 4.79 33.24 -1.58
C SER A 16 3.58 32.29 -1.52
N THR A 17 2.77 32.38 -0.47
CA THR A 17 1.69 31.43 -0.20
C THR A 17 0.68 31.28 -1.35
N TYR A 18 0.32 32.38 -2.01
CA TYR A 18 -0.63 32.38 -3.13
C TYR A 18 -0.07 31.74 -4.42
N MET A 19 1.23 31.46 -4.46
CA MET A 19 1.90 30.88 -5.63
C MET A 19 2.04 29.35 -5.53
N PHE A 20 1.75 28.73 -4.38
CA PHE A 20 1.85 27.27 -4.24
C PHE A 20 0.79 26.55 -5.10
N LYS A 21 1.13 25.36 -5.59
CA LYS A 21 0.26 24.54 -6.46
C LYS A 21 -1.08 24.20 -5.81
N ASN A 22 -1.11 24.02 -4.49
CA ASN A 22 -2.33 23.73 -3.72
C ASN A 22 -2.13 23.96 -2.20
N THR A 23 -3.21 23.82 -1.45
CA THR A 23 -3.25 23.99 0.02
C THR A 23 -2.32 23.04 0.77
N ARG A 24 -2.13 21.81 0.27
CA ARG A 24 -1.21 20.83 0.86
C ARG A 24 0.25 21.28 0.72
N ALA A 25 0.64 21.78 -0.46
CA ALA A 25 1.97 22.34 -0.69
C ALA A 25 2.19 23.58 0.18
N ALA A 26 1.20 24.48 0.26
CA ALA A 26 1.25 25.65 1.13
C ALA A 26 1.44 25.27 2.60
N GLY A 27 0.63 24.35 3.13
CA GLY A 27 0.72 23.93 4.54
C GLY A 27 2.05 23.24 4.87
N ALA A 28 2.53 22.34 4.00
CA ALA A 28 3.78 21.64 4.24
C ALA A 28 5.00 22.59 4.21
N ASN A 29 5.03 23.53 3.26
CA ASN A 29 6.13 24.48 3.11
C ASN A 29 6.09 25.65 4.10
N ALA A 30 4.93 26.00 4.65
CA ALA A 30 4.82 27.05 5.66
C ALA A 30 5.12 26.55 7.09
N TYR A 31 4.86 25.28 7.39
CA TYR A 31 4.92 24.77 8.77
C TYR A 31 5.93 23.62 8.94
N THR A 32 5.65 22.47 8.33
CA THR A 32 6.40 21.25 8.65
C THR A 32 7.82 21.25 8.06
N LYS A 33 7.99 21.74 6.83
CA LYS A 33 9.29 21.76 6.14
C LYS A 33 10.27 22.76 6.80
N PRO A 34 9.87 23.99 7.16
CA PRO A 34 10.71 24.90 7.95
C PRO A 34 11.06 24.36 9.33
N SER A 35 10.13 23.68 10.02
CA SER A 35 10.43 23.05 11.31
C SER A 35 11.56 22.01 11.19
N LEU A 36 11.54 21.19 10.14
CA LEU A 36 12.58 20.20 9.89
C LEU A 36 13.90 20.82 9.40
N MET A 37 13.83 21.93 8.65
CA MET A 37 15.01 22.73 8.32
C MET A 37 15.69 23.23 9.59
N LEU A 38 14.95 23.80 10.55
CA LEU A 38 15.54 24.29 11.79
C LEU A 38 16.13 23.18 12.66
N ASP A 39 15.49 22.01 12.69
CA ASP A 39 15.99 20.83 13.40
C ASP A 39 17.29 20.30 12.78
N GLU A 40 17.35 20.20 11.46
CA GLU A 40 18.57 19.81 10.73
C GLU A 40 19.70 20.85 10.90
N LEU A 41 19.35 22.15 10.93
CA LEU A 41 20.30 23.23 11.21
C LEU A 41 20.89 23.10 12.62
N LYS A 42 20.05 22.84 13.62
CA LYS A 42 20.48 22.58 15.01
C LYS A 42 21.44 21.39 15.08
N TYR A 43 21.15 20.32 14.34
CA TYR A 43 22.03 19.14 14.28
C TYR A 43 23.42 19.46 13.70
N ILE A 44 23.49 20.27 12.65
CA ILE A 44 24.76 20.68 12.02
C ILE A 44 25.56 21.62 12.92
N LEU A 45 24.92 22.64 13.49
CA LEU A 45 25.60 23.69 14.27
C LEU A 45 25.91 23.27 15.72
N GLY A 46 25.20 22.27 16.22
CA GLY A 46 25.13 21.96 17.64
C GLY A 46 24.13 22.87 18.36
N GLU A 47 23.59 22.36 19.47
CA GLU A 47 22.52 23.01 20.23
C GLU A 47 22.92 24.38 20.78
N GLU A 48 24.13 24.52 21.31
CA GLU A 48 24.61 25.78 21.89
C GLU A 48 24.66 26.90 20.85
N THR A 49 25.30 26.65 19.70
CA THR A 49 25.41 27.63 18.60
C THR A 49 24.03 28.00 18.07
N PHE A 50 23.18 27.00 17.84
CA PHE A 50 21.81 27.23 17.36
C PHE A 50 21.00 28.11 18.33
N LEU A 51 21.03 27.80 19.63
CA LEU A 51 20.30 28.59 20.63
C LEU A 51 20.82 30.03 20.73
N LYS A 52 22.15 30.23 20.66
CA LYS A 52 22.74 31.58 20.59
C LYS A 52 22.27 32.34 19.35
N SER A 53 22.24 31.69 18.17
CA SER A 53 21.72 32.31 16.94
C SER A 53 20.25 32.72 17.08
N MET A 54 19.41 31.87 17.67
CA MET A 54 17.99 32.18 17.90
C MET A 54 17.78 33.34 18.88
N GLN A 55 18.54 33.36 19.98
CA GLN A 55 18.50 34.44 20.96
C GLN A 55 18.96 35.77 20.35
N GLU A 56 20.04 35.76 19.57
CA GLU A 56 20.56 36.96 18.92
C GLU A 56 19.60 37.48 17.84
N TYR A 57 18.98 36.57 17.09
CA TYR A 57 17.97 36.92 16.10
C TYR A 57 16.78 37.63 16.76
N TYR A 58 16.25 37.05 17.85
CA TYR A 58 15.19 37.67 18.63
C TYR A 58 15.63 39.03 19.19
N ARG A 59 16.83 39.13 19.76
CA ARG A 59 17.36 40.39 20.34
C ARG A 59 17.39 41.53 19.31
N ARG A 60 17.84 41.26 18.09
CA ARG A 60 17.95 42.27 17.01
C ARG A 60 16.61 42.65 16.40
N TRP A 61 15.71 41.68 16.26
CA TRP A 61 14.53 41.78 15.43
C TRP A 61 13.19 41.74 16.16
N LYS A 62 13.18 41.61 17.49
CA LYS A 62 11.94 41.71 18.29
C LYS A 62 11.14 42.95 17.90
N LEU A 63 9.83 42.74 17.67
CA LEU A 63 8.86 43.77 17.27
C LEU A 63 9.17 44.48 15.93
N LYS A 64 9.95 43.87 15.03
CA LYS A 64 10.22 44.36 13.68
C LYS A 64 9.71 43.39 12.62
N HIS A 65 9.38 43.89 11.43
CA HIS A 65 9.07 43.04 10.28
C HIS A 65 10.36 42.44 9.71
N VAL A 66 10.47 41.11 9.61
CA VAL A 66 11.70 40.37 9.24
C VAL A 66 11.60 39.71 7.86
N ASN A 67 12.73 39.22 7.35
CA ASN A 67 12.81 38.42 6.12
C ASN A 67 13.91 37.35 6.24
N GLU A 68 14.04 36.51 5.21
CA GLU A 68 15.00 35.40 5.15
C GLU A 68 16.43 35.87 5.38
N LYS A 69 16.88 36.90 4.64
CA LYS A 69 18.24 37.43 4.75
C LYS A 69 18.61 37.81 6.19
N ARG A 70 17.70 38.47 6.92
CA ARG A 70 17.94 38.87 8.31
C ARG A 70 18.10 37.70 9.26
N PHE A 71 17.47 36.57 8.98
CA PHE A 71 17.66 35.35 9.75
C PHE A 71 18.99 34.70 9.41
N ILE A 72 19.27 34.51 8.11
CA ILE A 72 20.50 33.91 7.60
C ILE A 72 21.73 34.67 8.11
N ASP A 73 21.74 36.00 7.97
CA ASP A 73 22.86 36.86 8.39
C ASP A 73 23.19 36.68 9.88
N VAL A 74 22.17 36.56 10.75
CA VAL A 74 22.40 36.36 12.19
C VAL A 74 22.92 34.96 12.47
N VAL A 75 22.40 33.94 11.80
CA VAL A 75 22.86 32.56 12.01
C VAL A 75 24.32 32.44 11.58
N GLU A 76 24.68 32.92 10.39
CA GLU A 76 26.04 32.87 9.86
C GLU A 76 27.03 33.71 10.68
N GLU A 77 26.62 34.89 11.17
CA GLU A 77 27.46 35.73 12.04
C GLU A 77 27.77 35.03 13.38
N VAL A 78 26.75 34.42 14.00
CA VAL A 78 26.92 33.74 15.29
C VAL A 78 27.67 32.41 15.15
N SER A 79 27.45 31.67 14.05
CA SER A 79 28.12 30.40 13.82
C SER A 79 29.52 30.54 13.23
N GLY A 80 29.82 31.66 12.56
CA GLY A 80 31.07 31.85 11.81
C GLY A 80 31.21 30.93 10.60
N GLU A 81 30.09 30.40 10.08
CA GLU A 81 30.05 29.42 9.00
C GLU A 81 29.27 29.98 7.80
N ASP A 82 29.74 29.73 6.57
CA ASP A 82 29.00 30.01 5.34
C ASP A 82 27.99 28.87 5.07
N LEU A 83 26.71 29.20 5.22
CA LEU A 83 25.55 28.30 5.20
C LEU A 83 24.68 28.48 3.95
N ASP A 84 25.17 29.14 2.90
CA ASP A 84 24.43 29.28 1.63
C ASP A 84 23.99 27.92 1.07
N TRP A 85 24.87 26.91 1.13
CA TRP A 85 24.58 25.54 0.70
C TRP A 85 23.37 24.92 1.43
N PHE A 86 23.19 25.29 2.71
CA PHE A 86 22.11 24.82 3.55
C PHE A 86 20.81 25.56 3.23
N PHE A 87 20.82 26.89 3.38
CA PHE A 87 19.61 27.71 3.22
C PHE A 87 19.08 27.70 1.80
N ARG A 88 19.94 27.78 0.78
CA ARG A 88 19.51 27.75 -0.62
C ARG A 88 18.76 26.47 -0.95
N SER A 89 19.25 25.33 -0.46
CA SER A 89 18.65 24.02 -0.72
C SER A 89 17.24 23.87 -0.12
N TRP A 90 16.98 24.54 1.00
CA TRP A 90 15.68 24.50 1.68
C TRP A 90 14.72 25.60 1.23
N LEU A 91 15.21 26.84 1.12
CA LEU A 91 14.42 28.03 0.84
C LEU A 91 14.11 28.21 -0.64
N HIS A 92 15.02 27.77 -1.52
CA HIS A 92 14.98 28.11 -2.95
C HIS A 92 15.07 26.89 -3.89
N ASP A 93 15.04 25.67 -3.36
CA ASP A 93 15.04 24.44 -4.16
C ASP A 93 14.19 23.33 -3.50
N THR A 94 14.13 22.18 -4.18
CA THR A 94 13.45 20.94 -3.80
C THR A 94 14.38 19.74 -3.92
N ARG A 95 15.70 19.98 -3.85
CA ARG A 95 16.74 18.96 -3.92
C ARG A 95 16.59 17.99 -2.76
N LYS A 96 16.64 16.70 -3.08
CA LYS A 96 16.57 15.61 -2.10
C LYS A 96 17.97 15.26 -1.58
N LEU A 97 18.06 14.94 -0.29
CA LEU A 97 19.26 14.37 0.33
C LEU A 97 19.25 12.86 0.19
N ASP A 98 20.37 12.29 -0.23
CA ASP A 98 20.68 10.86 -0.13
C ASP A 98 22.20 10.69 -0.23
N TYR A 99 22.80 10.18 0.83
CA TYR A 99 24.21 9.85 0.93
C TYR A 99 24.39 8.38 1.30
N GLY A 100 25.27 7.69 0.58
CA GLY A 100 25.65 6.32 0.87
C GLY A 100 27.16 6.14 0.98
N ILE A 101 27.55 4.98 1.52
CA ILE A 101 28.94 4.53 1.51
C ILE A 101 29.10 3.46 0.43
N LYS A 102 29.90 3.76 -0.60
CA LYS A 102 30.15 2.83 -1.72
C LYS A 102 31.18 1.78 -1.37
N SER A 103 32.22 2.17 -0.62
CA SER A 103 33.32 1.28 -0.25
C SER A 103 33.94 1.70 1.08
N TRP A 104 34.60 0.75 1.73
CA TRP A 104 35.31 0.92 2.99
C TRP A 104 36.64 0.19 2.90
N LYS A 105 37.69 0.79 3.47
CA LYS A 105 38.99 0.13 3.67
C LYS A 105 39.47 0.44 5.08
N LYS A 106 40.09 -0.55 5.72
CA LYS A 106 40.80 -0.37 6.98
C LYS A 106 42.24 -0.84 6.88
N THR A 107 43.17 -0.06 7.43
CA THR A 107 44.60 -0.36 7.42
C THR A 107 45.15 -0.16 8.81
N GLN A 108 45.75 -1.19 9.41
CA GLN A 108 46.44 -1.05 10.68
C GLN A 108 47.75 -0.28 10.49
N ARG A 109 48.01 0.69 11.36
CA ARG A 109 49.27 1.42 11.43
C ARG A 109 50.26 0.70 12.37
N PRO A 110 51.58 0.94 12.21
CA PRO A 110 52.59 0.34 13.09
C PRO A 110 52.41 0.63 14.59
N ASN A 111 51.80 1.77 14.93
CA ASN A 111 51.51 2.17 16.31
C ASN A 111 50.24 1.52 16.91
N GLY A 112 49.63 0.58 16.19
CA GLY A 112 48.42 -0.14 16.63
C GLY A 112 47.09 0.56 16.33
N THR A 113 47.10 1.83 15.92
CA THR A 113 45.87 2.53 15.49
C THR A 113 45.48 2.12 14.06
N TRP A 114 44.29 2.51 13.60
CA TRP A 114 43.76 2.09 12.32
C TRP A 114 43.30 3.27 11.48
N ASP A 115 43.67 3.28 10.20
CA ASP A 115 43.06 4.18 9.23
C ASP A 115 41.80 3.56 8.67
N VAL A 116 40.72 4.34 8.68
CA VAL A 116 39.46 4.04 8.00
C VAL A 116 39.35 4.97 6.80
N THR A 117 39.19 4.39 5.62
CA THR A 117 38.91 5.11 4.38
C THR A 117 37.50 4.75 3.92
N LEU A 118 36.64 5.76 3.77
CA LEU A 118 35.27 5.61 3.27
C LEU A 118 35.14 6.31 1.91
N ASP A 119 34.59 5.61 0.92
CA ASP A 119 34.13 6.23 -0.32
C ASP A 119 32.66 6.66 -0.13
N ILE A 120 32.45 7.95 0.13
CA ILE A 120 31.14 8.54 0.33
C ILE A 120 30.58 8.97 -1.03
N VAL A 121 29.33 8.63 -1.32
CA VAL A 121 28.65 8.95 -2.57
C VAL A 121 27.35 9.67 -2.27
N ARG A 122 27.07 10.73 -3.02
CA ARG A 122 25.80 11.46 -2.97
C ARG A 122 24.90 10.99 -4.11
N HIS A 123 23.85 10.25 -3.78
CA HIS A 123 22.82 9.85 -4.75
C HIS A 123 21.78 10.95 -4.95
N GLY A 124 21.58 11.80 -3.94
CA GLY A 124 20.72 12.97 -3.99
C GLY A 124 21.36 14.16 -4.72
N LYS A 125 20.63 15.27 -4.74
CA LYS A 125 21.11 16.54 -5.34
C LYS A 125 21.40 17.62 -4.31
N ARG A 126 21.14 17.36 -3.02
CA ARG A 126 21.38 18.29 -1.91
C ARG A 126 22.71 17.99 -1.26
N ASP A 127 23.56 19.01 -1.17
CA ASP A 127 24.88 18.93 -0.54
C ASP A 127 24.70 19.03 0.98
N MET A 128 25.36 18.18 1.75
CA MET A 128 25.35 18.27 3.22
C MET A 128 26.54 17.52 3.82
N PRO A 129 27.20 18.05 4.87
CA PRO A 129 28.19 17.28 5.63
C PRO A 129 27.52 16.07 6.29
N GLN A 130 28.28 14.99 6.50
CA GLN A 130 27.76 13.76 7.08
C GLN A 130 28.49 13.45 8.39
N LEU A 131 27.74 13.22 9.47
CA LEU A 131 28.29 12.65 10.70
C LEU A 131 28.52 11.17 10.47
N ILE A 132 29.73 10.72 10.76
CA ILE A 132 30.12 9.32 10.65
C ILE A 132 30.33 8.79 12.07
N GLU A 133 29.70 7.66 12.39
CA GLU A 133 30.03 6.87 13.57
C GLU A 133 30.71 5.57 13.15
N THR A 134 31.86 5.28 13.76
CA THR A 134 32.58 4.01 13.60
C THR A 134 32.54 3.25 14.91
N ASN A 135 31.94 2.07 14.89
CA ASN A 135 31.98 1.15 16.04
C ASN A 135 33.29 0.35 15.98
N LEU A 136 34.00 0.28 17.11
CA LEU A 136 35.28 -0.40 17.25
C LEU A 136 35.08 -1.80 17.87
N LYS A 137 36.05 -2.69 17.68
CA LYS A 137 35.97 -4.08 18.21
C LYS A 137 36.02 -4.16 19.74
N ASP A 138 36.60 -3.16 20.40
CA ASP A 138 36.64 -3.04 21.86
C ASP A 138 35.34 -2.51 22.47
N GLY A 139 34.35 -2.18 21.65
CA GLY A 139 33.05 -1.65 22.08
C GLY A 139 32.97 -0.12 22.13
N ALA A 140 34.07 0.61 21.93
CA ALA A 140 34.04 2.06 21.82
C ALA A 140 33.48 2.53 20.45
N SER A 141 33.04 3.78 20.39
CA SER A 141 32.59 4.44 19.16
C SER A 141 33.41 5.69 18.89
N HIS A 142 33.79 5.91 17.64
CA HIS A 142 34.43 7.14 17.18
C HIS A 142 33.49 7.91 16.25
N ARG A 143 33.23 9.19 16.56
CA ARG A 143 32.37 10.07 15.77
C ARG A 143 33.18 11.20 15.14
N ILE A 144 32.99 11.41 13.84
CA ILE A 144 33.67 12.46 13.08
C ILE A 144 32.78 13.00 11.96
N TRP A 145 32.85 14.31 11.70
CA TRP A 145 32.14 14.94 10.58
C TRP A 145 32.99 14.90 9.31
N TRP A 146 32.43 14.36 8.23
CA TRP A 146 32.92 14.63 6.88
C TRP A 146 32.33 15.96 6.41
N LYS A 147 33.18 16.99 6.32
CA LYS A 147 32.77 18.38 5.97
C LYS A 147 33.00 18.74 4.50
N ASN A 148 33.71 17.94 3.72
CA ASN A 148 34.10 18.25 2.33
C ASN A 148 32.98 17.95 1.32
N HIS A 149 31.77 18.48 1.55
CA HIS A 149 30.55 18.10 0.85
C HIS A 149 30.20 18.99 -0.35
N LYS A 150 30.63 20.26 -0.34
CA LYS A 150 30.27 21.27 -1.36
C LYS A 150 30.72 20.82 -2.76
N PHE A 151 29.78 20.75 -3.70
CA PHE A 151 29.98 20.40 -5.11
C PHE A 151 30.56 18.99 -5.35
N ARG A 152 30.47 18.08 -4.37
CA ARG A 152 30.96 16.71 -4.51
C ARG A 152 29.83 15.70 -4.65
N THR A 153 29.89 14.92 -5.73
CA THR A 153 29.05 13.73 -5.93
C THR A 153 29.67 12.48 -5.32
N SER A 154 30.99 12.46 -5.16
CA SER A 154 31.73 11.44 -4.40
C SER A 154 32.98 12.02 -3.78
N ASP A 155 33.40 11.47 -2.65
CA ASP A 155 34.67 11.81 -2.00
C ASP A 155 35.24 10.59 -1.27
N THR A 156 36.56 10.54 -1.14
CA THR A 156 37.24 9.51 -0.35
C THR A 156 37.75 10.17 0.93
N PHE A 157 37.16 9.78 2.06
CA PHE A 157 37.46 10.36 3.36
C PHE A 157 38.25 9.38 4.23
N THR A 158 39.45 9.77 4.65
CA THR A 158 40.31 8.94 5.51
C THR A 158 40.52 9.60 6.86
N TYR A 159 40.33 8.84 7.94
CA TYR A 159 40.55 9.27 9.32
C TYR A 159 41.12 8.12 10.16
N ASN A 160 41.70 8.44 11.32
CA ASN A 160 42.35 7.47 12.20
C ASN A 160 41.47 7.17 13.41
N VAL A 161 41.44 5.91 13.84
CA VAL A 161 40.74 5.43 15.04
C VAL A 161 41.70 4.64 15.93
N PRO A 162 41.51 4.66 17.27
CA PRO A 162 42.48 4.10 18.22
C PRO A 162 42.55 2.56 18.22
N SER A 163 41.52 1.89 17.69
CA SER A 163 41.32 0.44 17.79
C SER A 163 40.71 -0.10 16.51
N GLU A 164 40.70 -1.43 16.33
CA GLU A 164 40.25 -2.03 15.08
C GLU A 164 38.77 -1.69 14.78
N PRO A 165 38.48 -1.08 13.61
CA PRO A 165 37.13 -0.68 13.28
C PRO A 165 36.31 -1.90 12.80
N LYS A 166 35.07 -1.98 13.29
CA LYS A 166 34.11 -3.06 13.03
C LYS A 166 33.14 -2.69 11.90
N ASN A 167 32.54 -1.50 11.98
CA ASN A 167 31.62 -0.96 10.98
C ASN A 167 31.59 0.58 11.06
N ALA A 168 31.00 1.21 10.06
CA ALA A 168 30.72 2.65 10.07
C ALA A 168 29.32 2.95 9.52
N THR A 169 28.72 4.06 9.96
CA THR A 169 27.38 4.52 9.56
C THR A 169 27.36 6.03 9.31
N LEU A 170 26.69 6.47 8.25
CA LEU A 170 26.38 7.88 8.00
C LEU A 170 25.08 8.28 8.70
N ASP A 171 25.06 9.46 9.31
CA ASP A 171 23.94 10.00 10.07
C ASP A 171 23.40 9.03 11.15
N PRO A 172 24.25 8.63 12.12
CA PRO A 172 23.89 7.63 13.14
C PRO A 172 22.67 8.03 13.98
N ASP A 173 22.46 9.34 14.15
CA ASP A 173 21.38 9.90 14.98
C ASP A 173 20.08 10.14 14.17
N VAL A 174 20.10 9.87 12.86
CA VAL A 174 18.92 9.92 11.98
C VAL A 174 18.27 11.31 11.98
N GLN A 175 19.09 12.37 11.98
CA GLN A 175 18.63 13.75 12.08
C GLN A 175 18.57 14.43 10.72
N THR A 176 19.25 13.91 9.71
CA THR A 176 19.17 14.46 8.35
C THR A 176 17.90 14.02 7.64
N MET A 177 17.54 14.73 6.56
CA MET A 177 16.42 14.38 5.67
C MET A 177 16.80 13.40 4.56
N ASP A 178 17.70 12.46 4.86
CA ASP A 178 18.07 11.40 3.93
C ASP A 178 16.83 10.55 3.59
N ILE A 179 16.58 10.37 2.29
CA ILE A 179 15.40 9.66 1.79
C ILE A 179 15.61 8.15 1.70
N ASP A 180 16.84 7.65 1.81
CA ASP A 180 17.15 6.23 1.73
C ASP A 180 18.37 5.78 2.55
N PHE A 181 18.21 5.62 3.86
CA PHE A 181 19.21 5.10 4.79
C PHE A 181 19.81 3.72 4.46
N ARG A 182 19.27 2.96 3.51
CA ARG A 182 19.73 1.58 3.23
C ARG A 182 21.18 1.52 2.75
N ASN A 183 21.70 2.62 2.20
CA ASN A 183 23.06 2.74 1.69
C ASN A 183 24.03 3.42 2.69
N ASN A 184 23.59 3.77 3.90
CA ASN A 184 24.39 4.50 4.90
C ASN A 184 25.33 3.61 5.72
N PHE A 185 25.35 2.30 5.51
CA PHE A 185 26.03 1.32 6.37
C PHE A 185 27.13 0.58 5.61
N VAL A 186 28.28 0.34 6.27
CA VAL A 186 29.33 -0.58 5.79
C VAL A 186 29.60 -1.72 6.76
N GLN A 187 30.00 -2.87 6.23
CA GLN A 187 30.22 -4.14 6.95
C GLN A 187 29.00 -4.71 7.68
N THR A 188 27.89 -3.97 7.69
CA THR A 188 26.60 -4.36 8.21
C THR A 188 25.54 -3.97 7.19
N LYS A 189 24.43 -4.71 7.18
CA LYS A 189 23.22 -4.24 6.51
C LYS A 189 22.51 -3.25 7.41
N MET A 190 21.61 -2.43 6.85
CA MET A 190 20.69 -1.64 7.66
C MET A 190 20.03 -2.57 8.72
N PRO A 191 20.03 -2.19 10.01
CA PRO A 191 19.56 -3.05 11.08
C PRO A 191 18.08 -3.41 10.88
N SER A 192 17.63 -4.45 11.57
CA SER A 192 16.23 -4.86 11.60
C SER A 192 15.75 -5.01 13.03
N GLU A 193 14.49 -4.69 13.27
CA GLU A 193 13.80 -4.91 14.53
C GLU A 193 12.68 -5.93 14.32
N THR A 194 12.79 -7.07 15.01
CA THR A 194 11.81 -8.16 14.93
C THR A 194 10.79 -8.01 16.03
N MET A 195 9.50 -8.14 15.70
CA MET A 195 8.42 -8.05 16.68
C MET A 195 7.18 -8.84 16.25
N PHE A 196 6.32 -9.17 17.20
CA PHE A 196 5.01 -9.72 16.87
C PHE A 196 4.16 -8.69 16.10
N TYR A 197 3.40 -9.16 15.11
CA TYR A 197 2.51 -8.29 14.35
C TYR A 197 1.43 -7.72 15.26
N ARG A 198 1.41 -6.39 15.36
CA ARG A 198 0.36 -5.65 16.05
C ARG A 198 -0.47 -4.95 14.98
N PRO A 199 -1.75 -5.32 14.84
CA PRO A 199 -2.63 -4.64 13.90
C PRO A 199 -2.61 -3.12 14.16
N GLY A 200 -2.76 -2.32 13.10
CA GLY A 200 -2.76 -0.84 13.09
C GLY A 200 -1.56 -0.10 13.69
N MET A 201 -0.48 -0.81 14.04
CA MET A 201 0.76 -0.19 14.52
C MET A 201 1.37 0.73 13.45
N ARG A 202 1.68 1.97 13.84
CA ARG A 202 2.31 2.98 12.98
C ARG A 202 3.79 3.19 13.31
N TYR A 203 4.52 2.10 13.55
CA TYR A 203 5.96 2.13 13.78
C TYR A 203 6.72 1.96 12.46
N ARG A 204 7.37 3.03 12.00
CA ARG A 204 8.09 3.11 10.71
C ARG A 204 9.38 3.91 10.87
N PRO A 205 10.36 3.39 11.64
CA PRO A 205 11.65 4.05 11.82
C PRO A 205 12.36 4.23 10.47
N ARG A 206 13.21 5.26 10.37
CA ARG A 206 13.96 5.58 9.13
C ARG A 206 15.29 4.85 8.99
N ASN A 207 15.81 4.28 10.06
CA ASN A 207 17.16 3.71 10.10
C ASN A 207 17.19 2.18 10.25
N LYS A 208 16.04 1.52 10.12
CA LYS A 208 15.94 0.06 10.26
C LYS A 208 14.75 -0.52 9.51
N TYR A 209 14.83 -1.81 9.21
CA TYR A 209 13.69 -2.62 8.81
C TYR A 209 12.84 -2.96 10.04
N VAL A 210 11.51 -2.98 9.89
CA VAL A 210 10.63 -3.62 10.88
C VAL A 210 10.19 -4.96 10.33
N LEU A 211 10.55 -6.04 11.02
CA LEU A 211 10.15 -7.40 10.70
C LEU A 211 9.07 -7.86 11.68
N GLN A 212 7.84 -7.98 11.20
CA GLN A 212 6.70 -8.44 11.97
C GLN A 212 6.39 -9.90 11.65
N TYR A 213 5.94 -10.67 12.63
CA TYR A 213 5.48 -12.04 12.42
C TYR A 213 4.15 -12.33 13.14
N HIS A 214 3.30 -13.19 12.56
CA HIS A 214 2.17 -13.78 13.28
C HIS A 214 1.77 -15.14 12.71
N PRO A 215 1.21 -16.04 13.54
CA PRO A 215 0.69 -17.31 13.05
C PRO A 215 -0.53 -17.09 12.15
N THR A 216 -0.75 -18.06 11.28
CA THR A 216 -1.94 -18.18 10.43
C THR A 216 -2.46 -19.61 10.54
N VAL A 217 -3.77 -19.79 10.36
CA VAL A 217 -4.38 -21.10 10.23
C VAL A 217 -5.57 -20.98 9.29
N TYR A 218 -5.67 -21.89 8.34
CA TYR A 218 -6.88 -22.10 7.56
C TYR A 218 -7.18 -23.60 7.50
N TYR A 219 -8.26 -23.96 6.83
CA TYR A 219 -8.74 -25.32 6.76
C TYR A 219 -9.04 -25.70 5.31
N HIS A 220 -8.89 -26.98 4.98
CA HIS A 220 -9.33 -27.58 3.73
C HIS A 220 -9.57 -29.07 3.96
N ASP A 221 -10.63 -29.67 3.42
CA ASP A 221 -11.00 -31.08 3.73
C ASP A 221 -9.88 -32.08 3.44
N ALA A 222 -9.15 -31.90 2.33
CA ALA A 222 -8.03 -32.76 1.99
C ALA A 222 -6.76 -32.60 2.88
N ASP A 223 -6.62 -31.53 3.68
CA ASP A 223 -5.46 -31.31 4.56
C ASP A 223 -5.79 -31.16 6.04
N GLY A 224 -7.07 -31.13 6.40
CA GLY A 224 -7.52 -30.67 7.72
C GLY A 224 -7.09 -29.22 7.97
N TYR A 225 -6.45 -28.99 9.12
CA TYR A 225 -5.90 -27.69 9.48
C TYR A 225 -4.56 -27.43 8.78
N ILE A 226 -4.36 -26.19 8.36
CA ILE A 226 -3.19 -25.76 7.60
C ILE A 226 -2.49 -24.63 8.37
N PRO A 227 -1.74 -24.95 9.44
CA PRO A 227 -1.02 -23.96 10.24
C PRO A 227 0.10 -23.30 9.42
N GLY A 228 0.47 -22.08 9.80
CA GLY A 228 1.53 -21.35 9.13
C GLY A 228 1.96 -20.08 9.84
N LEU A 229 2.80 -19.32 9.13
CA LEU A 229 3.44 -18.10 9.60
C LEU A 229 3.40 -17.05 8.49
N LYS A 230 2.96 -15.84 8.85
CA LYS A 230 3.08 -14.63 8.03
C LYS A 230 4.23 -13.78 8.57
N LEU A 231 5.16 -13.41 7.70
CA LEU A 231 6.26 -12.49 7.94
C LEU A 231 6.03 -11.22 7.14
N LYS A 232 6.16 -10.06 7.78
CA LYS A 232 5.99 -8.75 7.14
C LYS A 232 7.21 -7.89 7.43
N ARG A 233 8.05 -7.65 6.42
CA ARG A 233 9.16 -6.70 6.47
C ARG A 233 8.73 -5.37 5.86
N ASN A 234 8.94 -4.27 6.57
CA ASN A 234 8.74 -2.94 6.02
C ASN A 234 9.97 -2.05 6.23
N TYR A 235 10.08 -1.04 5.36
CA TYR A 235 11.02 0.06 5.54
C TYR A 235 10.35 1.38 5.17
N GLY A 236 10.00 2.15 6.21
CA GLY A 236 9.41 3.46 6.07
C GLY A 236 8.20 3.47 5.12
N ILE A 237 8.31 4.30 4.09
CA ILE A 237 7.33 4.39 3.00
C ILE A 237 7.88 3.83 1.67
N ASN A 238 9.05 3.17 1.71
CA ASN A 238 9.85 2.81 0.55
C ASN A 238 9.60 1.37 0.13
N GLU A 239 9.44 0.44 1.07
CA GLU A 239 9.10 -0.94 0.74
C GLU A 239 8.28 -1.66 1.80
N GLU A 240 7.50 -2.62 1.31
CA GLU A 240 6.88 -3.71 2.07
C GLU A 240 7.14 -5.04 1.35
N LEU A 241 7.46 -6.06 2.13
CA LEU A 241 7.60 -7.45 1.69
C LEU A 241 6.88 -8.32 2.71
N ASN A 242 5.85 -9.03 2.26
CA ASN A 242 5.12 -10.04 3.00
C ASN A 242 5.52 -11.42 2.46
N PHE A 243 5.69 -12.37 3.38
CA PHE A 243 5.92 -13.77 3.07
C PHE A 243 5.00 -14.62 3.94
N ASP A 244 4.18 -15.42 3.30
CA ASP A 244 3.22 -16.31 3.94
C ASP A 244 3.63 -17.74 3.61
N LEU A 245 3.70 -18.59 4.63
CA LEU A 245 3.96 -20.01 4.47
C LEU A 245 3.03 -20.79 5.39
N ASN A 246 2.29 -21.71 4.81
CA ASN A 246 1.38 -22.63 5.47
C ASN A 246 1.65 -24.06 4.98
N VAL A 247 1.44 -25.06 5.84
CA VAL A 247 1.68 -26.47 5.52
C VAL A 247 0.46 -27.30 5.88
N GLY A 248 -0.03 -28.11 4.95
CA GLY A 248 -1.18 -28.99 5.21
C GLY A 248 -0.84 -30.05 6.25
N ALA A 249 -1.66 -30.19 7.30
CA ALA A 249 -1.38 -31.14 8.37
C ALA A 249 -1.41 -32.60 7.89
N GLU A 250 -2.35 -32.94 7.00
CA GLU A 250 -2.48 -34.33 6.51
C GLU A 250 -1.53 -34.63 5.34
N THR A 251 -1.42 -33.75 4.34
CA THR A 251 -0.63 -34.04 3.12
C THR A 251 0.81 -33.55 3.18
N GLY A 252 1.15 -32.66 4.12
CA GLY A 252 2.46 -31.99 4.17
C GLY A 252 2.70 -30.99 3.02
N MET A 253 1.70 -30.70 2.18
CA MET A 253 1.87 -29.79 1.05
C MET A 253 2.12 -28.34 1.52
N PRO A 254 3.11 -27.64 0.94
CA PRO A 254 3.36 -26.24 1.25
C PRO A 254 2.45 -25.32 0.42
N TYR A 255 2.02 -24.24 1.05
CA TYR A 255 1.23 -23.17 0.46
C TYR A 255 1.90 -21.85 0.80
N TRP A 256 2.15 -21.01 -0.20
CA TRP A 256 2.94 -19.81 0.04
C TRP A 256 2.53 -18.62 -0.81
N GLU A 257 2.82 -17.44 -0.28
CA GLU A 257 2.69 -16.16 -0.99
C GLU A 257 3.88 -15.27 -0.66
N ILE A 258 4.44 -14.63 -1.69
CA ILE A 258 5.34 -13.48 -1.57
C ILE A 258 4.63 -12.28 -2.18
N SER A 259 4.36 -11.25 -1.39
CA SER A 259 3.67 -10.06 -1.87
C SER A 259 4.23 -8.79 -1.27
N GLY A 260 3.92 -7.64 -1.85
CA GLY A 260 4.35 -6.38 -1.29
C GLY A 260 4.48 -5.29 -2.34
N TRP A 261 5.26 -4.28 -2.01
CA TRP A 261 5.46 -3.15 -2.91
C TRP A 261 6.79 -2.45 -2.69
N ARG A 262 7.26 -1.74 -3.71
CA ARG A 262 8.44 -0.87 -3.65
C ARG A 262 8.17 0.51 -4.24
N ARG A 263 8.89 1.50 -3.72
CA ARG A 263 8.99 2.87 -4.23
C ARG A 263 10.44 3.27 -4.38
N TYR A 264 10.74 3.96 -5.48
CA TYR A 264 12.04 4.59 -5.71
C TYR A 264 11.89 6.10 -5.54
N LEU A 265 12.14 6.59 -4.32
CA LEU A 265 11.82 7.97 -3.93
C LEU A 265 12.56 9.04 -4.75
N HIS A 266 13.69 8.71 -5.38
CA HIS A 266 14.36 9.58 -6.36
C HIS A 266 13.46 9.88 -7.57
N SER A 267 12.76 8.87 -8.07
CA SER A 267 11.89 8.92 -9.25
C SER A 267 10.43 9.28 -8.92
N GLY A 268 10.12 9.56 -7.66
CA GLY A 268 8.81 10.02 -7.21
C GLY A 268 8.11 9.05 -6.24
N MET A 269 6.77 9.12 -6.20
CA MET A 269 5.94 8.31 -5.29
C MET A 269 5.30 7.09 -5.97
N ARG A 270 5.69 6.79 -7.22
CA ARG A 270 5.18 5.63 -7.96
C ARG A 270 5.46 4.36 -7.17
N LYS A 271 4.41 3.57 -7.00
CA LYS A 271 4.43 2.28 -6.30
C LYS A 271 4.46 1.16 -7.34
N TYR A 272 5.29 0.14 -7.08
CA TYR A 272 5.38 -1.09 -7.85
C TYR A 272 4.96 -2.22 -6.92
N ASP A 273 3.75 -2.73 -7.13
CA ASP A 273 3.19 -3.85 -6.38
C ASP A 273 3.57 -5.16 -7.06
N TYR A 274 3.79 -6.19 -6.26
CA TYR A 274 4.08 -7.54 -6.73
C TYR A 274 3.39 -8.57 -5.83
N ARG A 275 3.05 -9.71 -6.42
CA ARG A 275 2.49 -10.88 -5.76
C ARG A 275 2.94 -12.12 -6.51
N LEU A 276 3.39 -13.14 -5.80
CA LEU A 276 3.71 -14.47 -6.32
C LEU A 276 3.12 -15.46 -5.33
N TYR A 277 2.49 -16.52 -5.80
CA TYR A 277 1.85 -17.47 -4.91
C TYR A 277 1.76 -18.86 -5.54
N ASP A 278 1.68 -19.86 -4.66
CA ASP A 278 1.26 -21.22 -5.00
C ASP A 278 0.40 -21.72 -3.85
N PHE A 279 -0.88 -21.98 -4.15
CA PHE A 279 -1.85 -22.48 -3.20
C PHE A 279 -2.29 -23.92 -3.50
N GLY A 280 -1.38 -24.77 -3.99
CA GLY A 280 -1.63 -26.19 -4.15
C GLY A 280 -2.44 -26.50 -5.40
N GLY A 281 -1.93 -26.08 -6.56
CA GLY A 281 -2.54 -26.31 -7.88
C GLY A 281 -3.02 -25.05 -8.57
N VAL A 282 -3.27 -23.98 -7.80
CA VAL A 282 -3.45 -22.61 -8.30
C VAL A 282 -2.23 -21.80 -7.93
N ARG A 283 -1.45 -21.42 -8.93
CA ARG A 283 -0.25 -20.61 -8.76
C ARG A 283 -0.28 -19.42 -9.69
N GLY A 284 0.46 -18.39 -9.35
CA GLY A 284 0.47 -17.23 -10.21
C GLY A 284 1.41 -16.15 -9.74
N PHE A 285 1.49 -15.12 -10.58
CA PHE A 285 2.14 -13.88 -10.21
C PHE A 285 1.33 -12.69 -10.70
N GLY A 286 1.48 -11.56 -10.02
CA GLY A 286 0.92 -10.29 -10.41
C GLY A 286 1.95 -9.19 -10.18
N ILE A 287 2.04 -8.27 -11.13
CA ILE A 287 2.78 -7.02 -10.98
C ILE A 287 1.85 -5.88 -11.36
N SER A 288 1.94 -4.76 -10.65
CA SER A 288 1.23 -3.56 -11.08
C SER A 288 1.99 -2.30 -10.68
N THR A 289 1.70 -1.22 -11.38
CA THR A 289 2.16 0.10 -10.98
C THR A 289 1.05 1.11 -11.15
N SER A 290 0.94 1.99 -10.16
CA SER A 290 -0.04 3.07 -10.17
C SER A 290 0.65 4.42 -10.11
N ASN A 291 0.22 5.35 -10.97
CA ASN A 291 0.68 6.73 -10.92
C ASN A 291 -0.40 7.71 -11.35
N LYS A 292 -0.29 8.93 -10.82
CA LYS A 292 -1.04 10.06 -11.35
C LYS A 292 -0.40 10.56 -12.65
N LEU A 293 -1.20 11.12 -13.55
CA LEU A 293 -0.69 11.79 -14.77
C LEU A 293 0.30 12.91 -14.42
N ASN A 294 0.00 13.66 -13.36
CA ASN A 294 0.88 14.63 -12.72
C ASN A 294 0.55 14.72 -11.20
N PRO A 295 1.40 15.32 -10.35
CA PRO A 295 1.20 15.33 -8.90
C PRO A 295 -0.13 15.90 -8.40
N THR A 296 -0.72 16.82 -9.16
CA THR A 296 -2.01 17.47 -8.85
C THR A 296 -3.20 16.83 -9.55
N SER A 297 -2.97 15.91 -10.48
CA SER A 297 -4.03 15.31 -11.28
C SER A 297 -4.99 14.52 -10.39
N PRO A 298 -6.31 14.68 -10.58
CA PRO A 298 -7.30 13.82 -9.94
C PRO A 298 -7.36 12.45 -10.59
N ILE A 299 -6.77 12.29 -11.79
CA ILE A 299 -6.75 11.05 -12.55
C ILE A 299 -5.48 10.25 -12.23
N SER A 300 -5.66 8.98 -11.89
CA SER A 300 -4.59 8.01 -11.77
C SER A 300 -4.78 6.85 -12.74
N LEU A 301 -3.67 6.38 -13.32
CA LEU A 301 -3.59 5.18 -14.13
C LEU A 301 -2.86 4.10 -13.34
N THR A 302 -3.48 2.93 -13.24
CA THR A 302 -2.86 1.70 -12.78
C THR A 302 -2.72 0.75 -13.95
N VAL A 303 -1.51 0.24 -14.16
CA VAL A 303 -1.24 -0.78 -15.17
C VAL A 303 -0.81 -2.04 -14.43
N GLY A 304 -1.43 -3.18 -14.75
CA GLY A 304 -1.15 -4.46 -14.12
C GLY A 304 -0.96 -5.57 -15.14
N LEU A 305 -0.22 -6.60 -14.75
CA LEU A 305 -0.15 -7.90 -15.40
C LEU A 305 -0.35 -8.95 -14.31
N SER A 306 -1.25 -9.88 -14.53
CA SER A 306 -1.43 -11.07 -13.69
C SER A 306 -1.43 -12.33 -14.53
N VAL A 307 -0.73 -13.36 -14.08
CA VAL A 307 -0.75 -14.69 -14.67
C VAL A 307 -1.18 -15.67 -13.59
N THR A 308 -2.17 -16.48 -13.90
CA THR A 308 -2.67 -17.54 -13.04
C THR A 308 -2.64 -18.84 -13.83
N ASP A 309 -1.98 -19.85 -13.28
CA ASP A 309 -1.87 -21.20 -13.83
C ASP A 309 -2.53 -22.17 -12.86
N VAL A 310 -3.54 -22.87 -13.37
CA VAL A 310 -4.36 -23.82 -12.63
C VAL A 310 -4.07 -25.21 -13.17
N ALA A 311 -3.05 -25.87 -12.62
CA ALA A 311 -2.67 -27.22 -12.99
C ALA A 311 -3.64 -28.27 -12.40
N ASP A 312 -4.14 -28.01 -11.19
CA ASP A 312 -5.16 -28.82 -10.53
C ASP A 312 -6.10 -27.94 -9.72
N ALA A 313 -7.41 -28.09 -9.96
CA ALA A 313 -8.48 -27.39 -9.26
C ALA A 313 -9.08 -28.23 -8.11
N LYS A 314 -8.53 -29.40 -7.77
CA LYS A 314 -9.05 -30.23 -6.65
C LYS A 314 -9.14 -29.54 -5.30
N ARG A 315 -8.42 -28.42 -5.12
CA ARG A 315 -8.34 -27.67 -3.87
C ARG A 315 -9.03 -26.30 -3.94
N THR A 316 -9.82 -26.08 -4.99
CA THR A 316 -10.61 -24.86 -5.14
C THR A 316 -11.79 -25.08 -6.09
N ASN A 317 -12.94 -24.57 -5.72
CA ASN A 317 -14.10 -24.47 -6.62
C ASN A 317 -14.16 -23.14 -7.39
N LEU A 318 -13.10 -22.32 -7.34
CA LEU A 318 -13.11 -20.96 -7.88
C LEU A 318 -12.49 -20.83 -9.27
N PHE A 319 -11.81 -21.86 -9.78
CA PHE A 319 -10.99 -21.77 -10.98
C PHE A 319 -11.18 -22.95 -11.93
N ASP A 320 -11.30 -22.64 -13.21
CA ASP A 320 -11.15 -23.61 -14.30
C ASP A 320 -9.66 -23.91 -14.54
N ARG A 321 -9.37 -25.15 -14.94
CA ARG A 321 -8.01 -25.60 -15.26
C ARG A 321 -7.49 -24.93 -16.52
N GLY A 322 -6.26 -24.41 -16.44
CA GLY A 322 -5.56 -23.75 -17.53
C GLY A 322 -4.80 -22.51 -17.08
N LEU A 323 -4.13 -21.86 -18.04
CA LEU A 323 -3.33 -20.67 -17.84
C LEU A 323 -4.05 -19.43 -18.39
N VAL A 324 -4.22 -18.43 -17.53
CA VAL A 324 -4.74 -17.10 -17.89
C VAL A 324 -3.69 -16.05 -17.57
N SER A 325 -3.29 -15.27 -18.57
CA SER A 325 -2.56 -14.02 -18.43
C SER A 325 -3.51 -12.86 -18.71
N VAL A 326 -3.63 -11.91 -17.80
CA VAL A 326 -4.47 -10.71 -17.93
C VAL A 326 -3.58 -9.49 -17.77
N VAL A 327 -3.64 -8.57 -18.72
CA VAL A 327 -3.08 -7.23 -18.58
C VAL A 327 -4.24 -6.26 -18.34
N SER A 328 -4.07 -5.38 -17.36
CA SER A 328 -5.12 -4.51 -16.85
C SER A 328 -4.71 -3.04 -16.93
N PHE A 329 -5.60 -2.20 -17.42
CA PHE A 329 -5.51 -0.74 -17.35
C PHE A 329 -6.68 -0.20 -16.55
N LYS A 330 -6.42 0.33 -15.36
CA LYS A 330 -7.43 0.95 -14.50
C LYS A 330 -7.20 2.46 -14.40
N LEU A 331 -8.15 3.23 -14.91
CA LEU A 331 -8.22 4.67 -14.75
C LEU A 331 -9.20 5.00 -13.61
N ASN A 332 -8.75 5.78 -12.63
CA ASN A 332 -9.62 6.30 -11.57
C ASN A 332 -9.65 7.83 -11.63
N ASP A 333 -10.81 8.42 -11.39
CA ASP A 333 -10.98 9.88 -11.24
C ASP A 333 -11.53 10.23 -9.86
N SER A 334 -10.67 10.78 -9.01
CA SER A 334 -11.04 11.20 -7.65
C SER A 334 -12.03 12.37 -7.56
N ARG A 335 -12.46 12.97 -8.69
CA ARG A 335 -13.54 13.97 -8.73
C ARG A 335 -14.94 13.36 -8.71
N LEU A 336 -15.05 12.07 -9.03
CA LEU A 336 -16.31 11.37 -9.23
C LEU A 336 -16.47 10.27 -8.16
N ASP A 337 -16.31 10.59 -6.87
CA ASP A 337 -16.51 9.67 -5.74
C ASP A 337 -15.87 8.26 -5.85
N ASP A 338 -14.76 8.13 -6.60
CA ASP A 338 -14.02 6.89 -6.92
C ASP A 338 -14.50 6.11 -8.16
N ALA A 339 -15.16 6.77 -9.12
CA ALA A 339 -15.44 6.22 -10.43
C ALA A 339 -14.17 5.70 -11.12
N SER A 340 -14.28 4.53 -11.74
CA SER A 340 -13.19 3.88 -12.45
C SER A 340 -13.61 3.22 -13.76
N ILE A 341 -12.66 3.24 -14.71
CA ILE A 341 -12.74 2.52 -15.98
C ILE A 341 -11.61 1.51 -15.99
N ILE A 342 -11.94 0.24 -16.25
CA ILE A 342 -11.00 -0.87 -16.28
C ILE A 342 -11.09 -1.52 -17.66
N ILE A 343 -9.94 -1.68 -18.30
CA ILE A 343 -9.79 -2.44 -19.54
C ILE A 343 -8.81 -3.57 -19.25
N ASP A 344 -9.30 -4.80 -19.35
CA ASP A 344 -8.51 -6.01 -19.19
C ASP A 344 -8.42 -6.76 -20.52
N PHE A 345 -7.28 -7.36 -20.80
CA PHE A 345 -7.07 -8.18 -21.99
C PHE A 345 -6.25 -9.40 -21.66
N SER A 346 -6.72 -10.55 -22.15
CA SER A 346 -5.99 -11.81 -22.15
C SER A 346 -5.52 -12.13 -23.56
N PRO A 347 -4.21 -12.03 -23.85
CA PRO A 347 -3.69 -12.24 -25.19
C PRO A 347 -3.66 -13.74 -25.56
N GLY A 348 -4.33 -14.09 -26.66
CA GLY A 348 -4.25 -15.41 -27.26
C GLY A 348 -2.81 -15.81 -27.62
N GLY A 349 -2.46 -17.09 -27.40
CA GLY A 349 -1.13 -17.66 -27.66
C GLY A 349 -0.17 -17.59 -26.46
N ILE A 350 -0.46 -16.74 -25.47
CA ILE A 350 0.18 -16.76 -24.15
C ILE A 350 -0.78 -17.38 -23.13
N SER A 351 -2.05 -16.99 -23.18
CA SER A 351 -3.14 -17.55 -22.38
C SER A 351 -3.88 -18.67 -23.14
N ASP A 352 -4.47 -19.60 -22.39
CA ASP A 352 -5.37 -20.61 -22.95
C ASP A 352 -6.69 -20.02 -23.48
N TRP A 353 -7.11 -18.89 -22.90
CA TRP A 353 -8.31 -18.11 -23.28
C TRP A 353 -7.94 -16.71 -23.76
N SER A 354 -8.60 -16.26 -24.83
CA SER A 354 -8.44 -14.90 -25.37
C SER A 354 -9.72 -14.10 -25.14
N PHE A 355 -9.62 -13.01 -24.39
CA PHE A 355 -10.75 -12.12 -24.14
C PHE A 355 -10.32 -10.66 -23.91
N THR A 356 -11.26 -9.74 -24.08
CA THR A 356 -11.16 -8.34 -23.65
C THR A 356 -12.35 -8.03 -22.76
N ARG A 357 -12.10 -7.41 -21.61
CA ARG A 357 -13.13 -7.00 -20.64
C ARG A 357 -13.07 -5.48 -20.45
N LEU A 358 -14.21 -4.83 -20.57
CA LEU A 358 -14.40 -3.42 -20.25
C LEU A 358 -15.32 -3.33 -19.03
N THR A 359 -14.90 -2.63 -18.00
CA THR A 359 -15.70 -2.42 -16.77
C THR A 359 -15.73 -0.93 -16.43
N PHE A 360 -16.93 -0.42 -16.16
CA PHE A 360 -17.17 0.86 -15.51
C PHE A 360 -17.69 0.59 -14.12
N GLU A 361 -17.14 1.26 -13.12
CA GLU A 361 -17.56 1.15 -11.74
C GLU A 361 -17.72 2.56 -11.18
N ASP A 362 -18.86 2.87 -10.59
CA ASP A 362 -19.09 4.09 -9.81
C ASP A 362 -19.48 3.73 -8.39
N LYS A 363 -19.05 4.54 -7.43
CA LYS A 363 -19.36 4.34 -6.01
C LYS A 363 -19.63 5.69 -5.38
N PHE A 364 -20.54 5.73 -4.42
CA PHE A 364 -20.58 6.85 -3.50
C PHE A 364 -21.02 6.41 -2.12
N GLU A 365 -20.58 7.14 -1.10
CA GLU A 365 -21.10 7.02 0.26
C GLU A 365 -21.26 8.43 0.83
N LYS A 366 -22.48 8.77 1.24
CA LYS A 366 -22.78 10.04 1.91
C LYS A 366 -23.44 9.78 3.25
N LYS A 367 -22.89 10.41 4.29
CA LYS A 367 -23.34 10.26 5.67
C LYS A 367 -23.64 11.63 6.28
N THR A 368 -24.80 11.74 6.91
CA THR A 368 -25.17 12.81 7.84
C THR A 368 -25.03 12.31 9.28
N LYS A 369 -25.43 13.11 10.27
CA LYS A 369 -25.31 12.75 11.68
C LYS A 369 -26.04 11.44 12.04
N LEU A 370 -27.17 11.14 11.40
CA LEU A 370 -28.02 9.99 11.73
C LEU A 370 -28.28 9.07 10.53
N PHE A 371 -28.38 9.63 9.33
CA PHE A 371 -28.71 8.91 8.11
C PHE A 371 -27.50 8.82 7.19
N GLY A 372 -27.40 7.79 6.39
CA GLY A 372 -26.51 7.74 5.25
C GLY A 372 -27.09 6.93 4.11
N ALA A 373 -26.50 7.12 2.94
CA ALA A 373 -26.78 6.34 1.75
C ALA A 373 -25.46 5.97 1.10
N ARG A 374 -25.40 4.79 0.49
CA ARG A 374 -24.29 4.37 -0.37
C ARG A 374 -24.84 3.69 -1.61
N ASN A 375 -24.11 3.79 -2.69
CA ASN A 375 -24.43 3.12 -3.94
C ASN A 375 -23.17 2.56 -4.58
N ARG A 376 -23.36 1.50 -5.36
CA ARG A 376 -22.36 1.02 -6.31
C ARG A 376 -23.04 0.60 -7.60
N ASP A 377 -22.57 1.18 -8.69
CA ASP A 377 -22.96 0.82 -10.04
C ASP A 377 -21.80 0.08 -10.71
N ILE A 378 -22.09 -1.00 -11.43
CA ILE A 378 -21.14 -1.70 -12.29
C ILE A 378 -21.76 -1.94 -13.66
N LEU A 379 -20.99 -1.65 -14.71
CA LEU A 379 -21.31 -1.98 -16.08
C LEU A 379 -20.13 -2.70 -16.70
N GLY A 380 -20.35 -3.88 -17.26
CA GLY A 380 -19.28 -4.76 -17.69
C GLY A 380 -19.64 -5.55 -18.93
N TRP A 381 -18.68 -5.68 -19.84
CA TRP A 381 -18.78 -6.56 -21.01
C TRP A 381 -17.46 -7.29 -21.24
N ILE A 382 -17.57 -8.57 -21.60
CA ILE A 382 -16.46 -9.42 -22.00
C ILE A 382 -16.71 -9.90 -23.42
N TRP A 383 -15.71 -9.73 -24.27
CA TRP A 383 -15.68 -10.29 -25.62
C TRP A 383 -14.59 -11.34 -25.66
N SER A 384 -14.92 -12.55 -26.06
CA SER A 384 -13.99 -13.69 -26.16
C SER A 384 -14.03 -14.34 -27.53
N ASP A 385 -13.05 -15.22 -27.77
CA ASP A 385 -13.12 -16.16 -28.89
C ASP A 385 -14.08 -17.33 -28.59
N THR A 386 -14.06 -18.35 -29.44
CA THR A 386 -14.93 -19.54 -29.34
C THR A 386 -14.65 -20.40 -28.11
N LYS A 387 -13.52 -20.25 -27.42
CA LYS A 387 -13.25 -20.95 -26.16
C LYS A 387 -13.98 -20.34 -24.97
N GLY A 388 -14.57 -19.16 -25.13
CA GLY A 388 -15.26 -18.45 -24.05
C GLY A 388 -14.29 -17.84 -23.03
N VAL A 389 -14.85 -17.51 -21.87
CA VAL A 389 -14.14 -16.93 -20.72
C VAL A 389 -14.11 -17.96 -19.59
N PRO A 390 -12.99 -18.18 -18.89
CA PRO A 390 -12.96 -19.10 -17.76
C PRO A 390 -13.71 -18.51 -16.56
N VAL A 391 -14.26 -19.35 -15.68
CA VAL A 391 -15.09 -18.95 -14.52
C VAL A 391 -14.43 -17.87 -13.66
N GLN A 392 -13.11 -17.95 -13.46
CA GLN A 392 -12.36 -17.00 -12.64
C GLN A 392 -12.26 -15.58 -13.22
N GLU A 393 -12.60 -15.38 -14.51
CA GLU A 393 -12.54 -14.08 -15.19
C GLU A 393 -13.91 -13.54 -15.61
N ARG A 394 -14.99 -14.28 -15.37
CA ARG A 394 -16.35 -13.79 -15.59
C ARG A 394 -16.79 -12.84 -14.48
N PHE A 395 -17.81 -12.03 -14.76
CA PHE A 395 -18.46 -11.25 -13.72
C PHE A 395 -19.29 -12.18 -12.84
N THR A 396 -19.05 -12.12 -11.53
CA THR A 396 -19.79 -12.93 -10.55
C THR A 396 -21.15 -12.31 -10.24
N VAL A 397 -22.17 -13.15 -10.06
CA VAL A 397 -23.56 -12.71 -9.81
C VAL A 397 -23.77 -12.35 -8.34
N GLU A 398 -23.41 -13.23 -7.41
CA GLU A 398 -23.70 -13.00 -5.99
C GLU A 398 -22.75 -11.98 -5.34
N GLY A 399 -21.45 -12.03 -5.67
CA GLY A 399 -20.41 -11.41 -4.83
C GLY A 399 -19.11 -11.12 -5.57
N ALA A 400 -17.98 -11.49 -4.99
CA ALA A 400 -16.65 -11.17 -5.51
C ALA A 400 -16.04 -12.27 -6.39
N GLY A 401 -15.31 -11.84 -7.42
CA GLY A 401 -14.54 -12.71 -8.30
C GLY A 401 -13.50 -13.58 -7.59
N SER A 402 -13.13 -14.67 -8.26
CA SER A 402 -12.26 -15.74 -7.76
C SER A 402 -10.92 -15.24 -7.22
N ALA A 403 -10.27 -14.28 -7.88
CA ALA A 403 -8.99 -13.73 -7.44
C ALA A 403 -9.08 -13.01 -6.07
N THR A 404 -10.23 -12.41 -5.76
CA THR A 404 -10.49 -11.74 -4.47
C THR A 404 -10.81 -12.78 -3.38
N MET A 405 -11.60 -13.79 -3.72
CA MET A 405 -11.92 -14.91 -2.82
C MET A 405 -10.65 -15.69 -2.42
N LEU A 406 -9.76 -15.98 -3.39
CA LEU A 406 -8.52 -16.74 -3.18
C LEU A 406 -7.56 -16.08 -2.16
N GLN A 407 -7.63 -14.74 -2.01
CA GLN A 407 -6.82 -14.01 -1.02
C GLN A 407 -7.23 -14.31 0.43
N LYS A 408 -8.44 -14.81 0.64
CA LYS A 408 -8.99 -15.11 1.97
C LYS A 408 -8.91 -16.62 2.18
N GLY A 409 -7.99 -17.05 3.06
CA GLY A 409 -7.76 -18.49 3.33
C GLY A 409 -9.03 -19.29 3.65
N TYR A 410 -10.01 -18.65 4.29
CA TYR A 410 -11.30 -19.26 4.65
C TYR A 410 -12.34 -19.27 3.51
N LEU A 411 -11.99 -18.82 2.30
CA LEU A 411 -12.87 -18.78 1.11
C LEU A 411 -12.23 -19.41 -0.14
N ARG A 412 -11.04 -20.01 -0.03
CA ARG A 412 -10.29 -20.55 -1.18
C ARG A 412 -10.97 -21.74 -1.85
N ASP A 413 -11.76 -22.46 -1.07
CA ASP A 413 -12.53 -23.63 -1.45
C ASP A 413 -13.90 -23.61 -0.75
N ALA A 414 -14.83 -24.45 -1.18
CA ALA A 414 -16.10 -24.69 -0.51
C ALA A 414 -15.88 -25.18 0.92
N SER A 415 -14.92 -26.08 1.15
CA SER A 415 -14.60 -26.59 2.49
C SER A 415 -13.84 -25.60 3.37
N SER A 416 -13.28 -24.52 2.80
CA SER A 416 -12.34 -23.64 3.51
C SER A 416 -12.93 -22.90 4.70
N PHE A 417 -14.25 -22.83 4.82
CA PHE A 417 -14.94 -22.31 6.00
C PHE A 417 -14.99 -23.35 7.12
N TYR A 418 -13.86 -23.96 7.43
CA TYR A 418 -13.69 -24.94 8.51
C TYR A 418 -14.61 -26.17 8.40
N GLY A 419 -14.94 -26.58 7.17
CA GLY A 419 -15.82 -27.72 6.89
C GLY A 419 -17.32 -27.42 7.02
N ASP A 420 -17.69 -26.19 7.40
CA ASP A 420 -19.08 -25.77 7.53
C ASP A 420 -19.60 -25.22 6.20
N LEU A 421 -20.11 -26.13 5.36
CA LEU A 421 -20.61 -25.79 4.02
C LEU A 421 -21.87 -24.92 4.08
N ASP A 422 -22.75 -25.15 5.06
CA ASP A 422 -23.97 -24.36 5.22
C ASP A 422 -23.62 -22.90 5.53
N LEU A 423 -22.67 -22.69 6.45
CA LEU A 423 -22.18 -21.36 6.79
C LEU A 423 -21.37 -20.74 5.66
N ARG A 424 -20.58 -21.53 4.92
CA ARG A 424 -19.85 -21.06 3.72
C ARG A 424 -20.80 -20.53 2.65
N ASN A 425 -21.92 -21.20 2.45
CA ASN A 425 -22.94 -20.87 1.46
C ASN A 425 -23.73 -19.61 1.84
N GLN A 426 -23.70 -19.22 3.11
CA GLN A 426 -24.29 -17.95 3.59
C GLN A 426 -23.26 -16.81 3.67
N TYR A 427 -21.98 -17.07 3.41
CA TYR A 427 -20.96 -16.04 3.42
C TYR A 427 -20.98 -15.24 2.11
N HIS A 428 -21.36 -13.98 2.19
CA HIS A 428 -21.38 -13.07 1.06
C HIS A 428 -20.15 -12.13 1.09
N LEU A 429 -19.29 -12.24 0.08
CA LEU A 429 -18.19 -11.29 -0.16
C LEU A 429 -18.61 -10.24 -1.20
N PRO A 430 -18.77 -8.96 -0.84
CA PRO A 430 -19.14 -7.92 -1.81
C PRO A 430 -18.17 -7.83 -2.98
N GLY A 431 -18.70 -7.67 -4.20
CA GLY A 431 -17.91 -7.67 -5.42
C GLY A 431 -18.65 -7.21 -6.67
N ASP A 432 -18.68 -8.03 -7.73
CA ASP A 432 -19.17 -7.73 -9.08
C ASP A 432 -20.66 -7.36 -9.10
N ALA A 433 -21.61 -8.26 -9.40
CA ALA A 433 -23.03 -7.87 -9.40
C ALA A 433 -23.56 -7.60 -7.99
N ASN A 434 -23.00 -8.28 -6.98
CA ASN A 434 -23.37 -8.10 -5.58
C ASN A 434 -24.88 -8.37 -5.32
N LEU A 435 -25.50 -9.28 -6.09
CA LEU A 435 -26.90 -9.66 -5.98
C LEU A 435 -27.08 -10.69 -4.85
N ARG A 436 -27.34 -10.21 -3.64
CA ARG A 436 -27.19 -10.96 -2.37
C ARG A 436 -28.04 -12.21 -2.26
N ALA A 437 -29.29 -12.15 -2.72
CA ALA A 437 -30.21 -13.28 -2.63
C ALA A 437 -29.81 -14.48 -3.53
N PHE A 438 -29.00 -14.24 -4.54
CA PHE A 438 -28.74 -15.20 -5.60
C PHE A 438 -27.52 -16.10 -5.32
N GLY A 439 -27.11 -16.18 -4.06
CA GLY A 439 -26.11 -17.14 -3.62
C GLY A 439 -26.57 -18.58 -3.81
N ASN A 440 -25.60 -19.47 -4.00
CA ASN A 440 -25.78 -20.92 -4.11
C ASN A 440 -26.64 -21.41 -5.29
N GLN A 441 -26.88 -20.57 -6.29
CA GLN A 441 -27.60 -20.97 -7.51
C GLN A 441 -26.71 -21.67 -8.54
N ASN A 442 -25.46 -21.96 -8.19
CA ASN A 442 -24.44 -22.54 -9.08
C ASN A 442 -24.23 -21.74 -10.37
N PHE A 443 -24.43 -20.41 -10.32
CA PHE A 443 -24.15 -19.57 -11.46
C PHE A 443 -22.65 -19.57 -11.76
N VAL A 444 -22.31 -19.83 -13.02
CA VAL A 444 -20.91 -19.87 -13.48
C VAL A 444 -20.33 -18.49 -13.80
N GLY A 445 -21.07 -17.42 -13.49
CA GLY A 445 -20.75 -16.05 -13.85
C GLY A 445 -21.17 -15.69 -15.28
N VAL A 446 -21.12 -14.40 -15.60
CA VAL A 446 -21.67 -13.82 -16.83
C VAL A 446 -20.62 -13.03 -17.61
N GLU A 447 -20.82 -12.88 -18.92
CA GLU A 447 -19.97 -12.08 -19.80
C GLU A 447 -20.46 -10.63 -19.94
N GLY A 448 -21.72 -10.34 -19.63
CA GLY A 448 -22.27 -8.99 -19.63
C GLY A 448 -23.10 -8.70 -18.40
N ILE A 449 -22.93 -7.51 -17.84
CA ILE A 449 -23.58 -7.09 -16.60
C ILE A 449 -23.85 -5.59 -16.58
N LEU A 450 -25.05 -5.21 -16.18
CA LEU A 450 -25.38 -3.90 -15.59
C LEU A 450 -25.93 -4.19 -14.21
N ALA A 451 -25.28 -3.75 -13.13
CA ALA A 451 -25.80 -3.95 -11.79
C ALA A 451 -25.68 -2.69 -10.93
N ASP A 452 -26.68 -2.50 -10.08
CA ASP A 452 -26.80 -1.44 -9.10
C ASP A 452 -27.02 -2.08 -7.72
N SER A 453 -26.39 -1.52 -6.71
CA SER A 453 -26.56 -1.95 -5.33
C SER A 453 -26.61 -0.72 -4.43
N PHE A 454 -27.81 -0.42 -3.95
CA PHE A 454 -28.11 0.74 -3.14
C PHE A 454 -28.37 0.35 -1.68
N GLU A 455 -27.82 1.12 -0.73
CA GLU A 455 -28.22 1.02 0.69
C GLU A 455 -28.56 2.38 1.28
N ALA A 456 -29.70 2.45 1.96
CA ALA A 456 -30.06 3.55 2.86
C ALA A 456 -30.00 3.06 4.31
N PHE A 457 -29.30 3.77 5.19
CA PHE A 457 -29.07 3.30 6.54
C PHE A 457 -29.16 4.40 7.60
N VAL A 458 -29.57 3.98 8.80
CA VAL A 458 -29.44 4.78 10.02
C VAL A 458 -28.25 4.24 10.80
N HIS A 459 -27.38 5.12 11.26
CA HIS A 459 -26.21 4.73 12.04
C HIS A 459 -26.18 5.39 13.40
N LYS A 460 -25.65 4.66 14.39
CA LYS A 460 -25.41 5.17 15.73
C LYS A 460 -24.12 4.57 16.29
N LYS A 461 -23.31 5.43 16.88
CA LYS A 461 -22.14 5.00 17.65
C LYS A 461 -22.56 4.64 19.07
N ILE A 462 -22.24 3.42 19.49
CA ILE A 462 -22.51 2.86 20.83
C ILE A 462 -21.16 2.44 21.42
N GLY A 463 -20.56 3.34 22.20
CA GLY A 463 -19.20 3.14 22.72
C GLY A 463 -18.17 3.01 21.58
N PRO A 464 -17.39 1.91 21.51
CA PRO A 464 -16.41 1.68 20.45
C PRO A 464 -17.02 1.15 19.14
N VAL A 465 -18.27 0.70 19.16
CA VAL A 465 -18.93 0.07 18.01
C VAL A 465 -19.85 1.08 17.32
N THR A 466 -19.81 1.12 16.00
CA THR A 466 -20.82 1.76 15.16
C THR A 466 -21.78 0.69 14.66
N ALA A 467 -23.07 0.85 14.95
CA ALA A 467 -24.13 0.02 14.42
C ALA A 467 -24.88 0.78 13.32
N GLU A 468 -25.12 0.12 12.19
CA GLU A 468 -25.92 0.61 11.08
C GLU A 468 -27.06 -0.37 10.82
N VAL A 469 -28.29 0.12 10.76
CA VAL A 469 -29.45 -0.63 10.25
C VAL A 469 -29.70 -0.11 8.85
N ALA A 470 -29.62 -1.00 7.85
CA ALA A 470 -29.75 -0.65 6.45
C ALA A 470 -30.95 -1.32 5.81
N LEU A 471 -31.59 -0.61 4.90
CA LEU A 471 -32.39 -1.17 3.83
C LEU A 471 -31.50 -1.22 2.58
N PHE A 472 -31.67 -2.26 1.78
CA PHE A 472 -30.93 -2.41 0.54
C PHE A 472 -31.81 -2.87 -0.61
N ILE A 473 -31.37 -2.50 -1.82
CA ILE A 473 -31.89 -3.00 -3.09
C ILE A 473 -30.68 -3.31 -3.96
N ASP A 474 -30.63 -4.52 -4.48
CA ASP A 474 -29.67 -4.93 -5.50
C ASP A 474 -30.44 -5.28 -6.77
N SER A 475 -29.95 -4.83 -7.91
CA SER A 475 -30.57 -5.12 -9.20
C SER A 475 -29.51 -5.33 -10.26
N GLY A 476 -29.80 -6.21 -11.22
CA GLY A 476 -28.86 -6.56 -12.27
C GLY A 476 -29.56 -7.01 -13.53
N ILE A 477 -29.04 -6.58 -14.67
CA ILE A 477 -29.39 -7.10 -16.00
C ILE A 477 -28.18 -7.88 -16.49
N LEU A 478 -28.39 -9.18 -16.71
CA LEU A 478 -27.34 -10.15 -16.98
C LEU A 478 -27.42 -10.68 -18.42
N PHE A 479 -26.24 -10.90 -19.02
CA PHE A 479 -26.10 -11.43 -20.37
C PHE A 479 -25.02 -12.51 -20.42
N GLY A 480 -25.29 -13.59 -21.14
CA GLY A 480 -24.33 -14.67 -21.41
C GLY A 480 -24.60 -15.94 -20.60
N SER A 481 -23.52 -16.55 -20.13
CA SER A 481 -23.50 -17.85 -19.47
C SER A 481 -24.28 -17.84 -18.15
N LYS A 482 -25.04 -18.90 -17.86
CA LYS A 482 -25.76 -19.07 -16.58
C LYS A 482 -25.24 -20.25 -15.77
N PHE A 483 -25.22 -21.45 -16.35
CA PHE A 483 -24.83 -22.70 -15.69
C PHE A 483 -23.66 -23.39 -16.38
N GLU A 484 -23.49 -23.15 -17.68
CA GLU A 484 -22.37 -23.68 -18.45
C GLU A 484 -21.76 -22.59 -19.34
N PRO A 485 -20.46 -22.70 -19.66
CA PRO A 485 -19.83 -21.79 -20.61
C PRO A 485 -20.59 -21.70 -21.93
N ASN A 486 -20.93 -20.48 -22.33
CA ASN A 486 -21.61 -20.16 -23.59
C ASN A 486 -23.04 -20.71 -23.73
N ASP A 487 -23.73 -21.08 -22.64
CA ASP A 487 -25.13 -21.53 -22.71
C ASP A 487 -26.12 -20.43 -23.10
N GLN A 488 -25.72 -19.14 -22.98
CA GLN A 488 -26.51 -17.95 -23.29
C GLN A 488 -27.89 -17.93 -22.62
N LEU A 489 -28.01 -18.56 -21.44
CA LEU A 489 -29.30 -18.67 -20.74
C LEU A 489 -29.63 -17.43 -19.91
N PHE A 490 -28.68 -16.52 -19.68
CA PHE A 490 -28.99 -15.15 -19.32
C PHE A 490 -29.06 -14.30 -20.59
N ASP A 491 -30.27 -13.94 -20.99
CA ASP A 491 -30.52 -13.13 -22.19
C ASP A 491 -31.37 -11.92 -21.79
N ASN A 492 -30.68 -10.82 -21.47
CA ASN A 492 -31.30 -9.63 -20.90
C ASN A 492 -32.13 -9.95 -19.64
N THR A 493 -31.68 -10.94 -18.87
CA THR A 493 -32.39 -11.44 -17.70
C THR A 493 -32.22 -10.46 -16.55
N THR A 494 -33.34 -10.08 -15.94
CA THR A 494 -33.34 -9.16 -14.80
C THR A 494 -33.36 -9.94 -13.50
N LEU A 495 -32.34 -9.73 -12.66
CA LEU A 495 -32.31 -10.20 -11.27
C LEU A 495 -32.46 -9.00 -10.35
N MET A 496 -33.27 -9.13 -9.31
CA MET A 496 -33.40 -8.09 -8.29
C MET A 496 -33.70 -8.72 -6.94
N ASP A 497 -33.09 -8.19 -5.90
CA ASP A 497 -33.46 -8.47 -4.53
C ASP A 497 -33.45 -7.23 -3.65
N TYR A 498 -34.28 -7.23 -2.61
CA TYR A 498 -34.28 -6.17 -1.61
C TYR A 498 -34.46 -6.76 -0.23
N GLY A 499 -33.98 -6.02 0.77
CA GLY A 499 -34.00 -6.51 2.12
C GLY A 499 -33.53 -5.49 3.14
N PHE A 500 -33.20 -6.01 4.31
CA PHE A 500 -32.63 -5.23 5.40
C PHE A 500 -31.43 -5.93 6.00
N GLY A 501 -30.61 -5.20 6.73
CA GLY A 501 -29.56 -5.83 7.49
C GLY A 501 -28.95 -4.94 8.57
N LEU A 502 -28.08 -5.59 9.34
CA LEU A 502 -27.32 -5.01 10.43
C LEU A 502 -25.84 -4.98 10.04
N ARG A 503 -25.21 -3.81 10.12
CA ARG A 503 -23.75 -3.66 10.01
C ARG A 503 -23.19 -3.22 11.35
N LEU A 504 -22.28 -4.00 11.91
CA LEU A 504 -21.48 -3.63 13.07
C LEU A 504 -20.06 -3.37 12.59
N SER A 505 -19.52 -2.22 12.98
CA SER A 505 -18.13 -1.89 12.71
C SER A 505 -17.45 -1.35 13.95
N THR A 506 -16.19 -1.71 14.12
CA THR A 506 -15.33 -1.19 15.18
C THR A 506 -13.90 -1.11 14.68
N SER A 507 -13.02 -0.49 15.47
CA SER A 507 -11.59 -0.60 15.23
C SER A 507 -10.91 -1.21 16.45
N ILE A 508 -10.26 -2.35 16.23
CA ILE A 508 -9.45 -3.03 17.24
C ILE A 508 -7.99 -2.91 16.82
N PHE A 509 -7.18 -2.30 17.69
CA PHE A 509 -5.80 -1.95 17.39
C PHE A 509 -5.64 -1.21 16.06
N GLY A 510 -6.55 -0.31 15.68
CA GLY A 510 -6.43 0.46 14.44
C GLY A 510 -6.66 -0.33 13.14
N GLN A 511 -7.05 -1.61 13.21
CA GLN A 511 -7.66 -2.30 12.06
C GLN A 511 -9.18 -2.17 12.13
N PRO A 512 -9.86 -1.96 11.01
CA PRO A 512 -11.30 -2.02 10.97
C PRO A 512 -11.76 -3.48 11.07
N LEU A 513 -12.81 -3.72 11.84
CA LEU A 513 -13.49 -5.00 11.94
C LEU A 513 -14.95 -4.79 11.61
N TYR A 514 -15.49 -5.67 10.76
CA TYR A 514 -16.86 -5.58 10.26
C TYR A 514 -17.58 -6.89 10.54
N LEU A 515 -18.86 -6.79 10.86
CA LEU A 515 -19.83 -7.86 10.79
C LEU A 515 -21.06 -7.31 10.10
N ARG A 516 -21.43 -7.91 8.98
CA ARG A 516 -22.66 -7.63 8.25
C ARG A 516 -23.54 -8.86 8.30
N ILE A 517 -24.83 -8.66 8.54
CA ILE A 517 -25.88 -9.68 8.46
C ILE A 517 -27.02 -9.07 7.66
N ASP A 518 -27.37 -9.68 6.53
CA ASP A 518 -28.40 -9.22 5.62
C ASP A 518 -29.48 -10.30 5.45
N LYS A 519 -30.73 -9.85 5.35
CA LYS A 519 -31.88 -10.68 5.04
C LYS A 519 -32.55 -10.13 3.78
N PRO A 520 -32.32 -10.76 2.62
CA PRO A 520 -33.18 -10.58 1.46
C PRO A 520 -34.62 -11.00 1.82
N ILE A 521 -35.59 -10.24 1.36
CA ILE A 521 -37.03 -10.46 1.61
C ILE A 521 -37.70 -11.04 0.38
N ASP A 522 -37.33 -10.55 -0.80
CA ASP A 522 -37.90 -10.97 -2.06
C ASP A 522 -36.82 -10.87 -3.14
N ALA A 523 -36.68 -11.96 -3.88
CA ALA A 523 -35.73 -12.13 -4.95
C ALA A 523 -36.50 -12.50 -6.20
N THR A 524 -36.27 -11.80 -7.29
CA THR A 524 -37.01 -11.97 -8.54
C THR A 524 -36.09 -12.23 -9.72
N ILE A 525 -36.51 -13.13 -10.60
CA ILE A 525 -35.92 -13.33 -11.93
C ILE A 525 -36.99 -12.98 -12.96
N ASP A 526 -36.71 -12.00 -13.81
CA ASP A 526 -37.65 -11.45 -14.80
C ASP A 526 -39.00 -11.06 -14.18
N GLY A 527 -38.95 -10.48 -12.98
CA GLY A 527 -40.13 -10.07 -12.21
C GLY A 527 -40.90 -11.20 -11.52
N THR A 528 -40.45 -12.46 -11.65
CA THR A 528 -41.05 -13.61 -10.96
C THR A 528 -40.32 -13.88 -9.66
N SER A 529 -41.04 -13.83 -8.53
CA SER A 529 -40.48 -14.09 -7.19
C SER A 529 -40.06 -15.56 -7.01
N ILE A 530 -38.95 -15.76 -6.29
CA ILE A 530 -38.38 -17.07 -5.98
C ILE A 530 -38.18 -17.18 -4.47
N GLU A 531 -39.18 -17.72 -3.76
CA GLU A 531 -39.19 -17.78 -2.30
C GLU A 531 -37.96 -18.48 -1.68
N LYS A 532 -37.34 -19.43 -2.39
CA LYS A 532 -36.17 -20.19 -1.92
C LYS A 532 -34.85 -19.41 -1.91
N MET A 533 -34.83 -18.17 -2.40
CA MET A 533 -33.60 -17.36 -2.53
C MET A 533 -33.42 -16.33 -1.40
N ASN A 534 -34.31 -16.32 -0.41
CA ASN A 534 -34.32 -15.26 0.61
C ASN A 534 -33.55 -15.63 1.88
N ASP A 535 -32.50 -16.43 1.81
CA ASP A 535 -31.74 -16.87 2.99
C ASP A 535 -30.91 -15.76 3.63
N TRP A 536 -30.60 -15.91 4.92
CA TRP A 536 -29.72 -14.96 5.62
C TRP A 536 -28.30 -15.08 5.07
N VAL A 537 -27.65 -13.93 4.82
CA VAL A 537 -26.25 -13.88 4.42
C VAL A 537 -25.44 -13.01 5.38
N PHE A 538 -24.16 -13.30 5.54
CA PHE A 538 -23.28 -12.54 6.43
C PHE A 538 -21.92 -12.24 5.79
N SER A 539 -21.19 -11.27 6.34
CA SER A 539 -19.86 -10.90 5.86
C SER A 539 -19.00 -10.30 6.95
N PHE A 540 -17.67 -10.48 6.82
CA PHE A 540 -16.68 -9.77 7.63
C PHE A 540 -16.08 -8.56 6.91
N GLN A 541 -16.69 -8.13 5.81
CA GLN A 541 -16.26 -6.95 5.05
C GLN A 541 -17.23 -5.79 5.25
N LYS A 542 -16.72 -4.59 4.98
CA LYS A 542 -17.57 -3.41 4.80
C LYS A 542 -18.53 -3.69 3.64
N ALA A 543 -19.77 -3.19 3.73
CA ALA A 543 -20.65 -3.12 2.56
C ALA A 543 -19.99 -2.28 1.45
N ILE A 544 -20.42 -2.56 0.22
CA ILE A 544 -19.97 -1.95 -1.05
C ILE A 544 -19.74 -0.44 -1.00
#